data_AF-A0A0M2GVB6-F1
#
_entry.id   AF-A0A0M2GVB6-F1
#
_cell.length_a   1.000
_cell.length_b   1.000
_cell.length_c   1.000
_cell.angle_alpha   90.00
_cell.angle_beta   90.00
_cell.angle_gamma   90.00
#
_symmetry.space_group_name_H-M   'P 1'
#
loop_
_entity.id
_entity.type
_entity.pdbx_description
1 polymer ?
#
loop_
_entity_poly.entity_id
_entity_poly.type
_entity_poly.pdbx_seq_one_letter_code
_entity_poly.pdbx_strand_id
1 'polypeptide(L)'
;MAAGYLQALAGDRVDVLSAGSEPKDQINPIAVDAMAEEGIDIANNTPKLLTVDAVKESDVVITMGCGDACPIFPGKRYEDWQLDDPAGQNAEAVRRIRDEIRARVEALITELAPTA
;
A
#
# COMPACT_ATOMS: atom_id res chain seq x y z
N MET A 1 -0.54 -4.94 1.78
CA MET A 1 0.77 -5.30 1.19
C MET A 1 1.66 -4.07 1.04
N ALA A 2 1.34 -3.09 0.20
CA ALA A 2 2.20 -1.91 -0.04
C ALA A 2 2.64 -1.18 1.25
N ALA A 3 1.69 -0.86 2.14
CA ALA A 3 2.00 -0.23 3.42
C ALA A 3 2.94 -1.07 4.30
N GLY A 4 2.76 -2.41 4.32
CA GLY A 4 3.64 -3.31 5.05
C GLY A 4 5.07 -3.30 4.51
N TYR A 5 5.24 -3.29 3.19
CA TYR A 5 6.56 -3.14 2.58
C TYR A 5 7.19 -1.78 2.88
N LEU A 6 6.44 -0.69 2.74
CA LEU A 6 6.96 0.65 3.05
C LEU A 6 7.45 0.74 4.49
N GLN A 7 6.65 0.28 5.46
CA GLN A 7 7.05 0.26 6.87
C GLN A 7 8.29 -0.61 7.10
N ALA A 8 8.34 -1.80 6.52
CA ALA A 8 9.47 -2.72 6.71
C ALA A 8 10.78 -2.22 6.07
N LEU A 9 10.71 -1.59 4.89
CA LEU A 9 11.89 -1.22 4.09
C LEU A 9 12.33 0.24 4.33
N ALA A 10 11.40 1.16 4.54
CA ALA A 10 11.71 2.56 4.78
C ALA A 10 12.04 2.84 6.26
N GLY A 11 11.46 2.08 7.20
CA GLY A 11 11.53 2.36 8.63
C GLY A 11 11.01 3.77 8.93
N ASP A 12 11.68 4.48 9.84
CA ASP A 12 11.28 5.82 10.28
C ASP A 12 11.53 6.93 9.25
N ARG A 13 11.98 6.60 8.03
CA ARG A 13 12.24 7.59 6.98
C ARG A 13 10.96 8.07 6.29
N VAL A 14 9.88 7.30 6.37
CA VAL A 14 8.61 7.58 5.70
C VAL A 14 7.46 7.23 6.63
N ASP A 15 6.58 8.19 6.89
CA ASP A 15 5.31 7.94 7.56
C ASP A 15 4.32 7.28 6.60
N VAL A 16 3.71 6.16 7.03
CA VAL A 16 2.87 5.33 6.15
C VAL A 16 1.43 5.35 6.62
N LEU A 17 0.54 5.83 5.74
CA LEU A 17 -0.91 5.75 5.90
C LEU A 17 -1.50 4.82 4.82
N SER A 18 -2.47 3.99 5.20
CA SER A 18 -3.19 3.11 4.25
C SER A 18 -4.68 3.10 4.54
N ALA A 19 -5.51 3.34 3.53
CA ALA A 19 -6.96 3.33 3.69
C ALA A 19 -7.65 2.89 2.39
N GLY A 20 -8.90 2.46 2.48
CA GLY A 20 -9.73 2.08 1.33
C GLY A 20 -10.99 2.93 1.23
N SER A 21 -11.53 3.09 0.01
CA SER A 21 -12.84 3.70 -0.22
C SER A 21 -13.98 2.84 0.36
N GLU A 22 -13.83 1.52 0.28
CA GLU A 22 -14.77 0.53 0.81
C GLU A 22 -14.00 -0.50 1.67
N PRO A 23 -13.62 -0.14 2.91
CA PRO A 23 -12.88 -1.05 3.77
C PRO A 23 -13.70 -2.31 4.09
N LYS A 24 -13.05 -3.47 4.01
CA LYS A 24 -13.62 -4.76 4.42
C LYS A 24 -13.45 -4.96 5.92
N ASP A 25 -14.15 -5.93 6.50
CA ASP A 25 -14.08 -6.22 7.94
C ASP A 25 -12.74 -6.83 8.37
N GLN A 26 -12.02 -7.45 7.43
CA GLN A 26 -10.75 -8.11 7.68
C GLN A 26 -9.80 -7.99 6.50
N ILE A 27 -8.50 -8.14 6.79
CA ILE A 27 -7.47 -8.30 5.76
C ILE A 27 -7.68 -9.65 5.05
N ASN A 28 -7.41 -9.67 3.74
CA ASN A 28 -7.35 -10.91 2.97
C ASN A 28 -6.32 -11.87 3.59
N PRO A 29 -6.72 -13.04 4.11
CA PRO A 29 -5.80 -14.00 4.74
C PRO A 29 -4.68 -14.46 3.79
N ILE A 30 -4.96 -14.59 2.49
CA ILE A 30 -3.95 -14.99 1.51
C ILE A 30 -2.86 -13.91 1.38
N ALA A 31 -3.24 -12.63 1.50
CA ALA A 31 -2.28 -11.54 1.51
C ALA A 31 -1.46 -11.51 2.82
N VAL A 32 -2.06 -11.92 3.94
CA VAL A 32 -1.32 -12.09 5.22
C VAL A 32 -0.26 -13.18 5.05
N ASP A 33 -0.65 -14.35 4.56
CA ASP A 33 0.27 -15.48 4.34
C ASP A 33 1.39 -15.10 3.36
N ALA A 34 1.04 -14.43 2.24
CA ALA A 34 2.01 -14.00 1.25
C ALA A 34 3.02 -12.97 1.81
N MET A 35 2.61 -12.06 2.68
CA MET A 35 3.55 -11.12 3.31
C MET A 35 4.40 -11.80 4.39
N ALA A 36 3.82 -12.76 5.13
CA ALA A 36 4.54 -13.54 6.14
C ALA A 36 5.68 -14.39 5.54
N GLU A 37 5.55 -14.87 4.30
CA GLU A 37 6.64 -15.51 3.54
C GLU A 37 7.90 -14.62 3.44
N GLU A 38 7.71 -13.29 3.39
CA GLU A 38 8.77 -12.29 3.31
C GLU A 38 9.18 -11.76 4.70
N GLY A 39 8.65 -12.36 5.78
CA GLY A 39 8.90 -11.94 7.16
C GLY A 39 8.16 -10.68 7.59
N ILE A 40 7.13 -10.25 6.85
CA ILE A 40 6.36 -9.04 7.15
C ILE A 40 4.97 -9.44 7.65
N ASP A 41 4.71 -9.22 8.93
CA ASP A 41 3.38 -9.44 9.51
C ASP A 41 2.47 -8.23 9.25
N ILE A 42 1.39 -8.47 8.49
CA ILE A 42 0.32 -7.48 8.28
C ILE A 42 -0.98 -7.86 8.98
N ALA A 43 -1.07 -9.00 9.67
CA ALA A 43 -2.30 -9.55 10.23
C ALA A 43 -2.98 -8.62 11.23
N ASN A 44 -2.19 -7.83 11.96
CA ASN A 44 -2.65 -6.90 12.98
C ASN A 44 -3.12 -5.55 12.41
N ASN A 45 -2.99 -5.31 11.11
CA ASN A 45 -3.51 -4.10 10.51
C ASN A 45 -5.04 -4.12 10.49
N THR A 46 -5.66 -2.94 10.61
CA THR A 46 -7.12 -2.80 10.54
C THR A 46 -7.50 -2.04 9.28
N PRO A 47 -8.33 -2.61 8.39
CA PRO A 47 -8.89 -1.85 7.27
C PRO A 47 -9.59 -0.60 7.79
N LYS A 48 -9.25 0.56 7.23
CA LYS A 48 -9.80 1.85 7.64
C LYS A 48 -10.31 2.62 6.43
N LEU A 49 -11.34 3.43 6.67
CA LEU A 49 -11.95 4.28 5.65
C LEU A 49 -10.97 5.38 5.24
N LEU A 50 -10.92 5.66 3.94
CA LEU A 50 -10.19 6.80 3.42
C LEU A 50 -10.83 8.10 3.92
N THR A 51 -10.04 8.92 4.60
CA THR A 51 -10.46 10.25 5.05
C THR A 51 -9.76 11.33 4.25
N VAL A 52 -10.43 12.47 4.10
CA VAL A 52 -9.85 13.66 3.47
C VAL A 52 -8.57 14.10 4.17
N ASP A 53 -8.54 14.02 5.50
CA ASP A 53 -7.39 14.47 6.28
C ASP A 53 -6.16 13.58 6.06
N ALA A 54 -6.33 12.26 5.91
CA ALA A 54 -5.22 11.38 5.57
C ALA A 54 -4.56 11.77 4.23
N VAL A 55 -5.37 12.19 3.24
CA VAL A 55 -4.85 12.68 1.96
C VAL A 55 -4.17 14.04 2.11
N LYS A 56 -4.71 14.93 2.96
CA LYS A 56 -4.10 16.25 3.23
C LYS A 56 -2.78 16.17 3.98
N GLU A 57 -2.61 15.17 4.85
CA GLU A 57 -1.37 14.95 5.60
C GLU A 57 -0.26 14.31 4.75
N SER A 58 -0.62 13.62 3.66
CA SER A 58 0.34 12.88 2.84
C SER A 58 1.02 13.75 1.77
N ASP A 59 2.34 13.66 1.60
CA ASP A 59 3.04 14.32 0.48
C ASP A 59 2.89 13.56 -0.85
N VAL A 60 2.76 12.23 -0.74
CA VAL A 60 2.58 11.31 -1.86
C VAL A 60 1.36 10.44 -1.61
N VAL A 61 0.48 10.35 -2.60
CA VAL A 61 -0.76 9.56 -2.55
C VAL A 61 -0.74 8.55 -3.68
N ILE A 62 -0.81 7.27 -3.33
CA ILE A 62 -0.80 6.17 -4.30
C ILE A 62 -2.16 5.49 -4.34
N THR A 63 -2.79 5.48 -5.52
CA THR A 63 -4.03 4.75 -5.77
C THR A 63 -3.72 3.37 -6.33
N MET A 64 -4.46 2.36 -5.88
CA MET A 64 -4.32 0.97 -6.30
C MET A 64 -5.70 0.39 -6.61
N GLY A 65 -6.37 0.95 -7.62
CA GLY A 65 -7.69 0.47 -8.08
C GLY A 65 -8.92 1.14 -7.45
N CYS A 66 -8.77 2.16 -6.62
CA CYS A 66 -9.90 2.95 -6.08
C CYS A 66 -10.43 4.04 -7.04
N GLY A 67 -9.78 4.24 -8.19
CA GLY A 67 -10.16 5.25 -9.19
C GLY A 67 -10.19 6.67 -8.62
N ASP A 68 -11.22 7.44 -9.00
CA ASP A 68 -11.40 8.86 -8.65
C ASP A 68 -11.95 9.11 -7.23
N ALA A 69 -11.99 8.08 -6.37
CA ALA A 69 -12.48 8.23 -5.00
C ALA A 69 -11.60 9.15 -4.13
N CYS A 70 -10.34 9.38 -4.54
CA CYS A 70 -9.40 10.20 -3.80
C CYS A 70 -9.55 11.69 -4.16
N PRO A 71 -9.83 12.58 -3.18
CA PRO A 71 -9.80 14.02 -3.42
C PRO A 71 -8.38 14.48 -3.82
N ILE A 72 -8.30 15.37 -4.82
CA ILE A 72 -7.03 15.91 -5.30
C ILE A 72 -6.75 17.25 -4.64
N PHE A 73 -5.57 17.37 -4.03
CA PHE A 73 -5.07 18.59 -3.41
C PHE A 73 -3.80 19.08 -4.11
N PRO A 74 -3.62 20.40 -4.28
CA PRO A 74 -2.42 20.94 -4.90
C PRO A 74 -1.18 20.69 -4.04
N GLY A 75 -0.02 20.58 -4.68
CA GLY A 75 1.28 20.45 -4.01
C GLY A 75 1.64 19.03 -3.55
N LYS A 76 0.88 18.02 -3.96
CA LYS A 76 1.13 16.60 -3.64
C LYS A 76 1.43 15.80 -4.90
N ARG A 77 2.21 14.73 -4.76
CA ARG A 77 2.44 13.77 -5.83
C ARG A 77 1.34 12.71 -5.79
N TYR A 78 0.72 12.45 -6.93
CA TYR A 78 -0.27 11.40 -7.09
C TYR A 78 0.24 10.37 -8.09
N GLU A 79 0.16 9.10 -7.73
CA GLU A 79 0.47 7.98 -8.61
C GLU A 79 -0.68 7.00 -8.65
N ASP A 80 -0.96 6.47 -9.84
CA ASP A 80 -1.90 5.37 -10.00
C ASP A 80 -1.12 4.09 -10.34
N TRP A 81 -1.11 3.17 -9.40
CA TRP A 81 -0.52 1.85 -9.59
C TRP A 81 -1.58 0.89 -10.09
N GLN A 82 -1.59 0.70 -11.41
CA GLN A 82 -2.36 -0.34 -12.06
C GLN A 82 -1.83 -1.71 -11.62
N LEU A 83 -2.59 -2.37 -10.75
CA LEU A 83 -2.31 -3.66 -10.14
C LEU A 83 -3.58 -4.49 -10.17
N ASP A 84 -3.43 -5.81 -10.29
CA ASP A 84 -4.56 -6.72 -10.15
C ASP A 84 -5.07 -6.75 -8.70
N ASP A 85 -6.40 -6.87 -8.52
CA ASP A 85 -7.01 -7.00 -7.20
C ASP A 85 -6.75 -8.41 -6.64
N PRO A 86 -6.05 -8.56 -5.50
CA PRO A 86 -5.82 -9.87 -4.88
C PRO A 86 -7.09 -10.52 -4.31
N ALA A 87 -8.20 -9.79 -4.17
CA ALA A 87 -9.44 -10.34 -3.64
C ALA A 87 -9.98 -11.49 -4.51
N GLY A 88 -10.28 -12.62 -3.88
CA GLY A 88 -10.80 -13.81 -4.57
C GLY A 88 -9.77 -14.56 -5.43
N GLN A 89 -8.52 -14.10 -5.49
CA GLN A 89 -7.46 -14.79 -6.22
C GLN A 89 -6.78 -15.89 -5.38
N ASN A 90 -6.09 -16.80 -6.07
CA ASN A 90 -5.31 -17.86 -5.42
C ASN A 90 -3.95 -17.35 -4.93
N ALA A 91 -3.28 -18.15 -4.08
CA ALA A 91 -2.00 -17.77 -3.48
C ALA A 91 -0.90 -17.45 -4.50
N GLU A 92 -0.85 -18.16 -5.64
CA GLU A 92 0.17 -17.88 -6.67
C GLU A 92 -0.01 -16.50 -7.28
N ALA A 93 -1.24 -16.13 -7.62
CA ALA A 93 -1.51 -14.83 -8.20
C ALA A 93 -1.33 -13.70 -7.16
N VAL A 94 -1.72 -13.92 -5.90
CA VAL A 94 -1.44 -12.96 -4.81
C VAL A 94 0.06 -12.75 -4.60
N ARG A 95 0.90 -13.79 -4.72
CA ARG A 95 2.36 -13.64 -4.67
C ARG A 95 2.90 -12.78 -5.83
N ARG A 96 2.39 -12.97 -7.05
CA ARG A 96 2.79 -12.13 -8.19
C ARG A 96 2.44 -10.66 -7.95
N ILE A 97 1.24 -10.37 -7.45
CA ILE A 97 0.81 -9.02 -7.08
C ILE A 97 1.70 -8.46 -5.96
N ARG A 98 2.00 -9.27 -4.94
CA ARG A 98 2.91 -8.91 -3.83
C ARG A 98 4.28 -8.49 -4.37
N ASP A 99 4.86 -9.27 -5.29
CA ASP A 99 6.19 -9.04 -5.83
C ASP A 99 6.24 -7.78 -6.71
N GLU A 100 5.18 -7.52 -7.48
CA GLU A 100 5.04 -6.27 -8.22
C GLU A 100 4.94 -5.05 -7.29
N ILE A 101 4.13 -5.15 -6.24
CA ILE A 101 4.03 -4.11 -5.21
C ILE A 101 5.39 -3.84 -4.58
N ARG A 102 6.17 -4.90 -4.28
CA ARG A 102 7.51 -4.78 -3.70
C ARG A 102 8.43 -3.95 -4.61
N ALA A 103 8.51 -4.30 -5.89
CA ALA A 103 9.34 -3.59 -6.85
C ALA A 103 8.98 -2.09 -6.95
N ARG A 104 7.68 -1.77 -6.97
CA ARG A 104 7.22 -0.38 -6.99
C ARG A 104 7.53 0.38 -5.69
N VAL A 105 7.40 -0.28 -4.54
CA VAL A 105 7.76 0.30 -3.24
C VAL A 105 9.26 0.57 -3.14
N GLU A 106 10.12 -0.37 -3.57
CA GLU A 106 11.58 -0.18 -3.56
C GLU A 106 12.00 1.01 -4.43
N ALA A 107 11.40 1.16 -5.62
CA ALA A 107 11.60 2.32 -6.48
C ALA A 107 11.15 3.63 -5.79
N LEU A 108 9.96 3.64 -5.19
CA LEU A 108 9.43 4.79 -4.47
C LEU A 108 10.33 5.22 -3.31
N ILE A 109 10.81 4.27 -2.50
CA ILE A 109 11.72 4.57 -1.38
C ILE A 109 13.02 5.20 -1.89
N THR A 110 13.55 4.71 -3.00
CA THR A 110 14.78 5.25 -3.61
C THR A 110 14.62 6.72 -4.00
N GLU A 111 13.43 7.12 -4.43
CA GLU A 111 13.11 8.51 -4.79
C GLU A 111 12.84 9.39 -3.57
N LEU A 112 12.10 8.90 -2.58
CA LEU A 112 11.66 9.70 -1.43
C LEU A 112 12.70 9.81 -0.32
N ALA A 113 13.49 8.75 -0.11
CA ALA A 113 14.44 8.66 0.98
C ALA A 113 15.71 7.91 0.54
N PRO A 114 16.48 8.44 -0.44
CA PRO A 114 17.69 7.80 -0.91
C PRO A 114 18.66 7.56 0.26
N THR A 115 19.29 6.37 0.29
CA THR A 115 20.33 6.07 1.26
C THR A 115 21.49 7.04 1.03
N ALA A 116 21.85 7.80 2.08
CA ALA A 116 22.95 8.76 2.05
C ALA A 116 24.30 8.09 1.78
#